data_AF-A0A1N6W0B0-F1
#
_entry.id   AF-A0A1N6W0B0-F1
#
_cell.length_a   1.000
_cell.length_b   1.000
_cell.length_c   1.000
_cell.angle_alpha   90.00
_cell.angle_beta   90.00
_cell.angle_gamma   90.00
#
_symmetry.space_group_name_H-M   'P 1'
#
loop_
_entity.id
_entity.type
_entity.pdbx_description
1 polymer ?
#
loop_
_entity_poly.entity_id
_entity_poly.type
_entity_poly.pdbx_seq_one_letter_code
_entity_poly.pdbx_strand_id
1 'polypeptide(L)' 'MTRIISRVGDAVLGRVLGREEAGACVPENGQACSCVASNGYCSGGVYFRYYRQGYYNCYGSCVTTTSRPVCYVRKAGVC' A
#
# COMPACT_ATOMS: atom_id res chain seq x y z
N MET A 1 25.69 -9.38 36.42
CA MET A 1 24.47 -8.74 36.97
C MET A 1 24.03 -7.57 36.06
N THR A 2 23.46 -7.86 34.89
CA THR A 2 23.08 -6.82 33.90
C THR A 2 21.76 -7.11 33.15
N ARG A 3 21.03 -8.18 33.53
CA ARG A 3 19.85 -8.66 32.77
C ARG A 3 18.50 -8.13 33.24
N ILE A 4 18.42 -7.45 34.39
CA ILE A 4 17.14 -7.07 35.00
C ILE A 4 16.67 -5.68 34.55
N ILE A 5 17.59 -4.77 34.19
CA ILE A 5 17.25 -3.39 33.84
C ILE A 5 16.60 -3.27 32.45
N SER A 6 16.86 -4.20 31.53
CA SER A 6 16.31 -4.16 30.17
C SER A 6 14.80 -4.46 30.11
N ARG A 7 14.23 -5.18 31.09
CA ARG A 7 12.80 -5.55 31.07
C ARG A 7 11.85 -4.43 31.50
N VAL A 8 12.35 -3.42 32.20
CA VAL A 8 11.52 -2.31 32.70
C VAL A 8 11.40 -1.19 31.67
N GLY A 9 12.39 -1.02 30.78
CA GLY A 9 12.35 -0.03 29.70
C GLY A 9 11.22 -0.27 28.70
N ASP A 10 11.07 -1.52 28.23
CA ASP A 10 10.03 -1.88 27.24
C ASP A 10 8.60 -1.76 27.80
N ALA A 11 8.41 -2.04 29.10
CA ALA A 11 7.11 -1.95 29.75
C ALA A 11 6.64 -0.50 29.99
N VAL A 12 7.58 0.45 30.13
CA VAL A 12 7.27 1.88 30.31
C VAL A 12 7.00 2.56 28.96
N LEU A 13 7.70 2.19 27.89
CA LEU A 13 7.40 2.64 26.52
C LEU A 13 5.98 2.27 26.08
N GLY A 14 5.48 1.08 26.46
CA GLY A 14 4.10 0.67 26.17
C GLY A 14 3.01 1.42 26.94
N ARG A 15 3.38 2.20 27.97
CA ARG A 15 2.43 2.98 28.81
C ARG A 15 2.52 4.49 28.58
N VAL A 16 3.66 4.99 28.08
CA VAL A 16 3.88 6.39 27.69
C VAL A 16 3.43 6.66 26.25
N LEU A 17 3.39 5.63 25.40
CA LEU A 17 2.52 5.64 24.24
C LEU A 17 1.08 5.57 24.76
N GLY A 18 0.57 6.73 25.16
CA GLY A 18 -0.84 6.96 25.35
C GLY A 18 -1.60 6.44 24.13
N ARG A 19 -2.92 6.43 24.23
CA ARG A 19 -3.79 6.29 23.06
C ARG A 19 -3.52 7.44 22.10
N GLU A 20 -2.43 7.37 21.37
CA GLU A 20 -2.34 7.99 20.07
C GLU A 20 -3.30 7.17 19.24
N GLU A 21 -4.26 7.84 18.62
CA GLU A 21 -4.81 7.39 17.35
C GLU A 21 -3.69 7.41 16.29
N ALA A 22 -2.54 6.81 16.58
CA ALA A 22 -1.53 6.51 15.59
C ALA A 22 -2.15 5.37 14.79
N GLY A 23 -2.84 5.73 13.71
CA GLY A 23 -3.34 4.83 12.70
C GLY A 23 -2.19 4.01 12.14
N ALA A 24 -1.80 2.96 12.86
CA ALA A 24 -0.76 2.06 12.46
C ALA A 24 -1.21 1.47 11.12
N CYS A 25 -0.41 1.74 10.09
CA CYS A 25 -0.62 1.13 8.79
C CYS A 25 -0.69 -0.39 8.98
N VAL A 26 -1.56 -1.06 8.22
CA VAL A 26 -1.60 -2.52 8.23
C VAL A 26 -0.20 -3.11 7.98
N PRO A 27 0.14 -4.28 8.54
CA PRO A 27 1.47 -4.89 8.40
C PRO A 27 1.93 -5.07 6.94
N GLU A 28 0.98 -5.23 6.02
CA GLU A 28 1.21 -5.42 4.59
C GLU A 28 1.49 -4.11 3.84
N ASN A 29 1.40 -2.95 4.50
CA ASN A 29 1.58 -1.65 3.85
C ASN A 29 2.89 -1.59 3.05
N GLY A 30 2.78 -1.23 1.77
CA GLY A 30 3.89 -1.18 0.83
C GLY A 30 4.21 -2.51 0.13
N GLN A 31 3.72 -3.64 0.61
CA GLN A 31 3.89 -4.93 -0.05
C GLN A 31 3.10 -4.98 -1.36
N ALA A 32 3.64 -5.74 -2.33
CA ALA A 32 2.97 -5.97 -3.61
C ALA A 32 1.69 -6.80 -3.42
N CYS A 33 0.59 -6.36 -4.02
CA CYS A 33 -0.69 -7.08 -4.00
C CYS A 33 -1.00 -7.67 -5.38
N SER A 34 -1.75 -6.96 -6.23
CA SER A 34 -2.16 -7.42 -7.55
C SER A 34 -2.01 -6.31 -8.60
N CYS A 35 -2.22 -6.63 -9.88
CA CYS A 35 -2.26 -5.62 -10.93
C CYS A 35 -3.61 -4.89 -10.92
N VAL A 36 -3.60 -3.61 -10.56
CA VAL A 36 -4.81 -2.80 -10.38
C VAL A 36 -4.97 -1.84 -11.56
N ALA A 37 -6.22 -1.57 -11.94
CA ALA A 37 -6.54 -0.61 -12.98
C ALA A 37 -6.03 0.79 -12.59
N SER A 38 -5.35 1.44 -13.53
CA SER A 38 -4.80 2.78 -13.37
C SER A 38 -5.38 3.70 -14.45
N ASN A 39 -4.54 4.58 -14.99
CA ASN A 39 -4.86 5.46 -16.10
C ASN A 39 -5.13 4.70 -17.41
N GLY A 40 -5.55 5.43 -18.44
CA GLY A 40 -5.78 4.88 -19.77
C GLY A 40 -5.52 5.90 -20.86
N TYR A 41 -5.67 5.48 -22.11
CA TYR A 41 -5.50 6.30 -23.30
C TYR A 41 -6.44 5.85 -24.41
N CYS A 42 -6.76 6.78 -25.31
CA CYS A 42 -7.53 6.49 -26.52
C CYS A 42 -6.57 6.29 -27.70
N SER A 43 -6.81 5.26 -28.49
CA SER A 43 -6.09 5.05 -29.76
C SER A 43 -7.02 4.37 -30.76
N GLY A 44 -7.20 4.98 -31.94
CA GLY A 44 -8.03 4.42 -33.02
C GLY A 44 -9.49 4.15 -32.64
N GLY A 45 -10.13 5.04 -31.86
CA GLY A 45 -11.52 4.88 -31.40
C GLY A 45 -11.71 3.86 -30.27
N VAL A 46 -10.61 3.38 -29.69
CA VAL A 46 -10.62 2.37 -28.63
C VAL A 46 -9.96 2.93 -27.37
N TYR A 47 -10.62 2.74 -26.22
CA TYR A 47 -10.07 3.07 -24.91
C TYR A 47 -9.28 1.89 -24.35
N PHE A 48 -7.99 2.11 -24.10
CA PHE A 48 -7.08 1.16 -23.48
C PHE A 48 -6.80 1.57 -22.04
N ARG A 49 -6.84 0.60 -21.12
CA ARG A 49 -6.58 0.81 -19.69
C ARG A 49 -5.29 0.12 -19.29
N TYR A 50 -4.44 0.86 -18.59
CA TYR A 50 -3.23 0.32 -17.96
C TYR A 50 -3.59 -0.40 -16.67
N TYR A 51 -3.01 -1.58 -16.46
CA TYR A 51 -3.00 -2.28 -15.20
C TYR A 51 -1.56 -2.27 -14.66
N ARG A 52 -1.36 -1.67 -13.49
CA ARG A 52 -0.05 -1.46 -12.88
C ARG A 52 0.08 -2.24 -11.58
N GLN A 53 1.31 -2.56 -11.20
CA GLN A 53 1.58 -3.26 -9.94
C GLN A 53 1.01 -2.45 -8.77
N GLY A 54 0.06 -3.04 -8.06
CA GLY A 54 -0.52 -2.48 -6.86
C GLY A 54 0.30 -2.78 -5.61
N TYR A 55 0.05 -2.00 -4.58
CA TYR A 55 0.58 -2.16 -3.23
C TYR A 55 -0.52 -1.92 -2.21
N TYR A 56 -0.40 -2.53 -1.02
CA TYR A 56 -1.30 -2.24 0.07
C TYR A 56 -1.01 -0.86 0.65
N ASN A 57 -2.06 -0.03 0.78
CA ASN A 57 -1.97 1.22 1.54
C ASN A 57 -2.10 0.95 3.04
N CYS A 58 -2.00 2.01 3.85
CA CYS A 58 -2.13 1.90 5.30
C CYS A 58 -3.46 1.34 5.80
N TYR A 59 -4.49 1.34 4.97
CA TYR A 59 -5.81 0.79 5.28
C TYR A 59 -6.02 -0.66 4.78
N GLY A 60 -4.98 -1.29 4.22
CA GLY A 60 -5.06 -2.64 3.64
C GLY A 60 -5.79 -2.71 2.30
N SER A 61 -6.05 -1.57 1.66
CA SER A 61 -6.59 -1.54 0.30
C SER A 61 -5.46 -1.67 -0.72
N CYS A 62 -5.65 -2.54 -1.71
CA CYS A 62 -4.74 -2.69 -2.84
C CYS A 62 -4.93 -1.53 -3.82
N VAL A 63 -3.99 -0.60 -3.83
CA VAL A 63 -4.01 0.61 -4.66
C VAL A 63 -2.79 0.66 -5.58
N THR A 64 -2.81 1.52 -6.60
CA THR A 64 -1.66 1.72 -7.47
C THR A 64 -1.49 3.20 -7.84
N THR A 65 -0.33 3.55 -8.36
CA THR A 65 0.00 4.90 -8.85
C THR A 65 0.54 4.82 -10.26
N THR A 66 0.52 5.93 -11.00
CA THR A 66 1.02 6.02 -12.37
C THR A 66 2.54 5.79 -12.49
N SER A 67 3.28 5.91 -11.38
CA SER A 67 4.71 5.65 -11.29
C SER A 67 5.09 4.17 -11.12
N ARG A 68 4.13 3.29 -10.80
CA ARG A 68 4.38 1.85 -10.63
C ARG A 68 4.55 1.14 -11.98
N PRO A 69 5.31 0.04 -12.07
CA PRO A 69 5.50 -0.68 -13.33
C PRO A 69 4.17 -1.18 -13.90
N VAL A 70 4.07 -1.17 -15.24
CA VAL A 70 2.91 -1.71 -15.96
C VAL A 70 3.01 -3.23 -15.97
N CYS A 71 1.94 -3.90 -15.54
CA CYS A 71 1.81 -5.34 -15.72
C CYS A 71 1.37 -5.65 -17.15
N TYR A 72 0.25 -5.05 -17.57
CA TYR A 72 -0.35 -5.25 -18.89
C TYR A 72 -1.30 -4.10 -19.24
N VAL A 73 -1.74 -4.07 -20.51
CA VAL A 73 -2.72 -3.12 -21.04
C VAL A 73 -3.90 -3.92 -21.59
N ARG A 74 -5.12 -3.47 -21.32
CA ARG A 74 -6.34 -4.12 -21.81
C ARG A 74 -7.28 -3.12 -22.46
N LYS A 75 -7.94 -3.51 -23.56
CA LYS A 75 -9.08 -2.77 -24.11
C LYS A 75 -10.21 -2.73 -23.08
N ALA A 76 -10.63 -1.52 -22.71
CA ALA A 76 -11.65 -1.29 -21.69
C ALA A 76 -12.96 -0.74 -22.27
N GLY A 77 -12.91 -0.14 -23.47
CA GLY A 77 -14.12 0.38 -24.11
C GLY A 77 -13.85 1.10 -25.42
N VAL A 78 -14.82 1.93 -25.79
CA VAL A 78 -14.71 2.89 -26.90
C VAL A 78 -14.34 4.26 -26.35
N CYS A 79 -13.67 5.01 -27.20
CA CYS A 79 -13.42 6.43 -27.08
C CYS A 79 -13.85 7.01 -28.43
#